data_AF-A0A523K0Q3-F1
#
_entry.id   AF-A0A523K0Q3-F1
#
_cell.length_a   1.000
_cell.length_b   1.000
_cell.length_c   1.000
_cell.angle_alpha   90.00
_cell.angle_beta   90.00
_cell.angle_gamma   90.00
#
_symmetry.space_group_name_H-M   'P 1'
#
loop_
_entity.id
_entity.type
_entity.pdbx_description
1 polymer ?
#
loop_
_entity_poly.entity_id
_entity_poly.type
_entity_poly.pdbx_seq_one_letter_code
_entity_poly.pdbx_strand_id
1 'polypeptide(L)'
;GLHMPRIDWQMWFASLRGCGGSAWFHRFMVRLLEGESAVVGLLANDPFPAEPPRYLRSWFYRYRYAPAGSDDWWERELLGRFCPPVRLEHGRLVTRGVPRSESREPRPFEK
;
A
#
# COMPACT_ATOMS: atom_id res chain seq x y z
N GLY A 1 11.17 7.42 23.91
CA GLY A 1 9.75 7.69 23.58
C GLY A 1 9.03 6.39 23.31
N LEU A 2 7.70 6.35 23.40
CA LEU A 2 6.90 5.16 23.07
C LEU A 2 7.16 4.74 21.62
N HIS A 3 7.91 3.66 21.45
CA HIS A 3 8.10 3.02 20.16
C HIS A 3 6.82 2.26 19.84
N MET A 4 6.08 2.71 18.82
CA MET A 4 4.88 2.02 18.33
C MET A 4 5.20 1.49 16.92
N PRO A 5 5.92 0.34 16.79
CA PRO A 5 6.42 -0.19 15.52
C PRO A 5 5.34 -0.70 14.58
N ARG A 6 4.07 -0.65 14.99
CA ARG A 6 2.93 -1.22 14.30
C ARG A 6 2.65 -0.46 13.00
N ILE A 7 3.02 -1.09 11.87
CA ILE A 7 2.86 -0.53 10.54
C ILE A 7 1.39 -0.18 10.24
N ASP A 8 0.45 -0.98 10.74
CA ASP A 8 -1.00 -0.75 10.64
C ASP A 8 -1.42 0.59 11.27
N TRP A 9 -0.83 0.96 12.40
CA TRP A 9 -1.08 2.24 13.05
C TRP A 9 -0.52 3.42 12.24
N GLN A 10 0.65 3.26 11.64
CA GLN A 10 1.21 4.28 10.75
C GLN A 10 0.37 4.44 9.47
N MET A 11 -0.15 3.34 8.92
CA MET A 11 -1.04 3.34 7.75
C MET A 11 -2.34 4.12 8.01
N TRP A 12 -2.90 4.03 9.23
CA TRP A 12 -4.01 4.89 9.64
C TRP A 12 -3.68 6.38 9.46
N PHE A 13 -2.55 6.86 10.01
CA PHE A 13 -2.15 8.25 9.83
C PHE A 13 -1.83 8.63 8.39
N ALA A 14 -1.28 7.71 7.58
CA ALA A 14 -1.07 7.96 6.16
C ALA A 14 -2.40 8.22 5.44
N SER A 15 -3.43 7.41 5.71
CA SER A 15 -4.75 7.59 5.08
C SER A 15 -5.37 8.95 5.36
N LEU A 16 -5.14 9.53 6.54
CA LEU A 16 -5.63 10.87 6.92
C LEU A 16 -4.90 11.99 6.18
N ARG A 17 -3.63 11.80 5.82
CA ARG A 17 -2.79 12.81 5.15
C ARG A 17 -2.78 12.69 3.63
N GLY A 18 -3.31 11.57 3.11
CA GLY A 18 -3.18 11.21 1.70
C GLY A 18 -1.74 10.86 1.31
N CYS A 19 -1.56 10.40 0.07
CA CYS A 19 -0.25 9.98 -0.44
C CYS A 19 0.81 11.09 -0.32
N GLY A 20 0.53 12.28 -0.88
CA GLY A 20 1.49 13.38 -0.93
C GLY A 20 1.92 13.92 0.45
N GLY A 21 1.08 13.76 1.48
CA GLY A 21 1.35 14.25 2.84
C GLY A 21 2.06 13.25 3.75
N SER A 22 2.35 12.03 3.28
CA SER A 22 2.88 10.95 4.11
C SER A 22 4.34 10.60 3.79
N ALA A 23 5.28 11.41 4.30
CA ALA A 23 6.72 11.22 4.06
C ALA A 23 7.25 9.86 4.53
N TRP A 24 6.69 9.31 5.63
CA TRP A 24 7.07 7.99 6.11
C TRP A 24 6.66 6.91 5.11
N PHE A 25 5.46 7.03 4.50
CA PHE A 25 4.94 6.06 3.55
C PHE A 25 5.75 6.07 2.25
N HIS A 26 6.20 7.25 1.81
CA HIS A 26 7.15 7.36 0.70
C HIS A 26 8.48 6.65 0.99
N ARG A 27 9.05 6.85 2.19
CA ARG A 27 10.28 6.13 2.60
C ARG A 27 10.05 4.63 2.68
N PHE A 28 8.90 4.20 3.18
CA PHE A 28 8.49 2.80 3.21
C PHE A 28 8.48 2.20 1.79
N MET A 29 7.84 2.87 0.82
CA MET A 29 7.83 2.43 -0.58
C MET A 29 9.23 2.37 -1.20
N VAL A 30 10.11 3.34 -0.91
CA VAL A 30 11.52 3.29 -1.37
C VAL A 30 12.21 2.04 -0.85
N ARG A 31 12.12 1.77 0.46
CA ARG A 31 12.78 0.61 1.07
C ARG A 31 12.21 -0.72 0.59
N LEU A 32 10.91 -0.79 0.30
CA LEU A 32 10.31 -1.96 -0.35
C LEU A 32 10.86 -2.17 -1.77
N LEU A 33 11.00 -1.11 -2.57
CA LEU A 33 11.59 -1.18 -3.92
C LEU A 33 13.09 -1.54 -3.89
N GLU A 34 13.80 -1.23 -2.80
CA GLU A 34 15.19 -1.65 -2.58
C GLU A 34 15.30 -3.09 -2.04
N GLY A 35 14.20 -3.68 -1.57
CA GLY A 35 14.19 -4.99 -0.93
C GLY A 35 14.83 -5.01 0.45
N GLU A 36 14.78 -3.90 1.19
CA GLU A 36 15.36 -3.82 2.53
C GLU A 36 14.66 -4.81 3.49
N SER A 37 15.41 -5.84 3.90
CA SER A 37 14.94 -6.95 4.73
C SER A 37 14.20 -6.50 5.99
N ALA A 38 14.69 -5.47 6.67
CA ALA A 38 14.06 -4.95 7.88
C ALA A 38 12.69 -4.31 7.62
N VAL A 39 12.47 -3.76 6.43
CA VAL A 39 11.20 -3.14 6.03
C VAL A 39 10.23 -4.16 5.46
N VAL A 40 10.73 -5.11 4.65
CA VAL A 40 9.94 -6.24 4.17
C VAL A 40 9.41 -7.04 5.36
N GLY A 41 10.23 -7.26 6.39
CA GLY A 41 9.84 -7.94 7.63
C GLY A 41 8.78 -7.23 8.48
N LEU A 42 8.38 -5.99 8.13
CA LEU A 42 7.22 -5.34 8.76
C LEU A 42 5.88 -5.86 8.20
N LEU A 43 5.89 -6.49 7.03
CA LEU A 43 4.71 -7.07 6.40
C LEU A 43 4.45 -8.46 6.99
N ALA A 44 3.17 -8.80 7.20
CA ALA A 44 2.79 -10.10 7.70
C ALA A 44 3.21 -11.25 6.76
N ASN A 45 3.25 -10.98 5.45
CA ASN A 45 3.77 -11.87 4.42
C ASN A 45 4.58 -11.04 3.43
N ASP A 46 5.76 -11.55 3.02
CA ASP A 46 6.57 -10.93 1.97
C ASP A 46 5.93 -11.19 0.58
N PRO A 47 5.44 -10.14 -0.11
CA PRO A 47 4.85 -10.31 -1.43
C PRO A 47 5.88 -10.37 -2.57
N PHE A 48 7.18 -10.19 -2.28
CA PHE A 48 8.27 -10.12 -3.26
C PHE A 48 9.46 -11.07 -2.93
N PRO A 49 9.21 -12.36 -2.70
CA PRO A 49 10.21 -13.26 -2.10
C PRO A 49 11.42 -13.60 -3.00
N ALA A 50 11.32 -13.37 -4.32
CA ALA A 50 12.39 -13.70 -5.26
C ALA A 50 13.37 -12.55 -5.49
N GLU A 51 12.84 -11.35 -5.73
CA GLU A 51 13.61 -10.14 -5.98
C GLU A 51 12.77 -8.90 -5.63
N PRO A 52 13.41 -7.76 -5.31
CA PRO A 52 12.69 -6.53 -5.05
C PRO A 52 11.82 -6.13 -6.25
N PRO A 53 10.60 -5.61 -6.02
CA PRO A 53 9.70 -5.27 -7.09
C PRO A 53 10.21 -4.10 -7.92
N ARG A 54 10.00 -4.14 -9.23
CA ARG A 54 10.31 -2.99 -10.11
C ARG A 54 9.31 -1.84 -9.97
N TYR A 55 8.07 -2.14 -9.59
CA TYR A 55 6.99 -1.18 -9.45
C TYR A 55 6.15 -1.50 -8.22
N LEU A 56 5.66 -0.46 -7.55
CA LEU A 56 4.65 -0.58 -6.49
C LEU A 56 3.35 0.09 -6.90
N ARG A 57 2.24 -0.55 -6.53
CA ARG A 57 0.89 0.00 -6.59
C ARG A 57 0.29 -0.06 -5.20
N SER A 58 -0.35 1.01 -4.78
CA SER A 58 -1.08 1.06 -3.51
C SER A 58 -2.55 1.32 -3.74
N TRP A 59 -3.38 0.52 -3.10
CA TRP A 59 -4.84 0.61 -3.16
C TRP A 59 -5.38 1.27 -1.90
N PHE A 60 -6.47 2.02 -2.05
CA PHE A 60 -7.15 2.68 -0.96
C PHE A 60 -8.55 2.08 -0.81
N TYR A 61 -8.82 1.49 0.35
CA TYR A 61 -10.10 0.86 0.66
C TYR A 61 -10.77 1.59 1.82
N ARG A 62 -12.08 1.70 1.76
CA ARG A 62 -12.93 2.02 2.90
C ARG A 62 -13.43 0.72 3.52
N TYR A 63 -13.28 0.59 4.82
CA TYR A 63 -13.81 -0.56 5.56
C TYR A 63 -15.03 -0.14 6.37
N ARG A 64 -16.02 -1.03 6.44
CA ARG A 64 -17.20 -0.93 7.31
C ARG A 64 -17.39 -2.27 8.00
N TYR A 65 -17.90 -2.27 9.22
CA TYR A 65 -18.28 -3.53 9.87
C TYR A 65 -19.28 -4.27 8.99
N ALA A 66 -19.08 -5.57 8.83
CA ALA A 66 -20.06 -6.41 8.17
C ALA A 66 -21.35 -6.48 9.01
N PRO A 67 -22.51 -6.74 8.39
CA PRO A 67 -23.75 -7.02 9.11
C PRO A 67 -23.59 -8.15 10.13
N ALA A 68 -24.40 -8.13 11.20
CA ALA A 68 -24.42 -9.22 12.16
C ALA A 68 -24.82 -10.54 11.47
N GLY A 69 -24.08 -11.62 11.76
CA GLY A 69 -24.29 -12.92 11.14
C GLY A 69 -23.49 -13.15 9.84
N SER A 70 -22.69 -12.19 9.39
CA SER A 70 -21.69 -12.41 8.34
C SER A 70 -20.49 -13.23 8.83
N ASP A 71 -19.88 -14.01 7.93
CA ASP A 71 -18.66 -14.78 8.21
C ASP A 71 -17.42 -13.89 8.33
N ASP A 72 -17.41 -12.76 7.61
CA ASP A 72 -16.35 -11.75 7.65
C ASP A 72 -16.64 -10.66 8.68
N TRP A 73 -15.58 -10.09 9.27
CA TRP A 73 -15.67 -8.97 10.21
C TRP A 73 -15.90 -7.62 9.51
N TRP A 74 -15.45 -7.49 8.26
CA TRP A 74 -15.42 -6.22 7.53
C TRP A 74 -15.87 -6.39 6.09
N GLU A 75 -16.72 -5.48 5.63
CA GLU A 75 -16.90 -5.20 4.21
C GLU A 75 -15.90 -4.14 3.76
N ARG A 76 -15.36 -4.29 2.54
CA ARG A 76 -14.41 -3.33 1.95
C ARG A 76 -14.91 -2.78 0.62
N GLU A 77 -14.81 -1.47 0.47
CA GLU A 77 -15.09 -0.72 -0.76
C GLU A 77 -13.77 -0.18 -1.30
N LEU A 78 -13.42 -0.55 -2.54
CA LEU A 78 -12.25 0.04 -3.19
C LEU A 78 -12.56 1.47 -3.60
N LEU A 79 -11.81 2.43 -3.04
CA LEU A 79 -11.91 3.85 -3.40
C LEU A 79 -10.97 4.24 -4.55
N GLY A 80 -10.09 3.32 -4.96
CA GLY A 80 -9.12 3.53 -6.03
C GLY A 80 -7.69 3.38 -5.52
N ARG A 81 -6.76 4.14 -6.09
CA ARG A 81 -5.35 4.10 -5.71
C ARG A 81 -5.06 5.07 -4.59
N PHE A 82 -4.23 4.65 -3.62
CA PHE A 82 -3.74 5.56 -2.59
C PHE A 82 -2.67 6.49 -3.15
N CYS A 83 -1.65 5.92 -3.80
CA CYS A 83 -0.66 6.65 -4.59
C CYS A 83 -0.74 6.25 -6.07
N PRO A 84 -0.29 7.11 -7.01
CA PRO A 84 0.03 6.66 -8.36
C PRO A 84 1.01 5.48 -8.31
N PRO A 85 1.02 4.60 -9.32
CA PRO A 85 2.06 3.60 -9.43
C PRO A 85 3.46 4.25 -9.44
N VAL A 86 4.38 3.70 -8.65
CA VAL A 86 5.73 4.23 -8.50
C VAL A 86 6.79 3.17 -8.78
N ARG A 87 7.98 3.63 -9.15
CA ARG A 87 9.21 2.85 -9.20
C ARG A 87 10.36 3.67 -8.62
N LEU A 88 11.51 3.03 -8.45
CA LEU A 88 12.72 3.67 -7.98
C LEU A 88 13.58 4.11 -9.18
N GLU A 89 14.05 5.36 -9.16
CA GLU A 89 15.12 5.86 -10.01
C GLU A 89 16.08 6.67 -9.17
N HIS A 90 17.37 6.33 -9.18
CA HIS A 90 18.42 7.05 -8.45
C HIS A 90 18.02 7.33 -6.98
N GLY A 91 17.42 6.34 -6.30
CA GLY A 91 16.97 6.44 -4.91
C GLY A 91 15.71 7.29 -4.68
N ARG A 92 14.99 7.68 -5.74
CA ARG A 92 13.78 8.51 -5.65
C ARG A 92 12.58 7.80 -6.26
N LEU A 93 11.42 8.01 -5.66
CA LEU A 93 10.16 7.56 -6.25
C LEU A 93 9.83 8.40 -7.47
N VAL A 94 9.54 7.75 -8.58
CA VAL A 94 9.06 8.36 -9.81
C VAL A 94 7.79 7.67 -10.29
N THR A 95 6.91 8.43 -10.93
CA THR A 95 5.63 7.94 -11.48
C THR A 95 5.66 7.77 -13.01
N ARG A 96 6.68 8.32 -13.70
CA ARG A 96 6.83 8.22 -15.16
C ARG A 96 7.29 6.83 -15.58
N GLY A 97 6.65 6.28 -16.62
CA GLY A 97 7.02 5.00 -17.23
C GLY A 97 6.31 3.77 -16.66
N VAL A 98 5.26 3.94 -15.84
CA VAL A 98 4.32 2.84 -15.54
C VAL A 98 3.25 2.82 -16.65
N PRO A 99 3.08 1.73 -17.41
CA PRO A 99 2.12 1.67 -18.51
C PRO A 99 0.70 2.03 -18.03
N ARG A 100 0.07 2.98 -18.71
CA ARG A 100 -1.30 3.43 -18.40
C ARG A 100 -2.32 2.29 -18.54
N SER A 101 -2.04 1.25 -19.33
CA SER A 101 -2.95 0.12 -19.59
C SER A 101 -3.12 -0.86 -18.43
N GLU A 102 -2.24 -0.86 -17.43
CA GLU A 102 -2.42 -1.65 -16.20
C GLU A 102 -3.31 -0.94 -15.16
N SER A 103 -4.03 0.10 -15.58
CA SER A 103 -5.11 0.72 -14.83
C SER A 103 -6.47 0.08 -15.07
N ARG A 104 -6.52 -1.24 -15.21
CA ARG A 104 -7.77 -1.95 -14.98
C ARG A 104 -8.15 -1.73 -13.53
N GLU A 105 -9.13 -0.88 -13.33
CA GLU A 105 -9.85 -0.73 -12.08
C GLU A 105 -10.20 -2.14 -11.60
N PRO A 106 -9.86 -2.54 -10.36
CA PRO A 106 -10.29 -3.82 -9.83
C PRO A 106 -11.80 -3.90 -10.01
N ARG A 107 -12.28 -4.99 -10.63
CA ARG A 107 -13.73 -5.20 -10.74
C ARG A 107 -14.31 -5.12 -9.33
N PRO A 108 -15.38 -4.34 -9.12
CA PRO A 108 -16.17 -4.46 -7.91
C PRO A 108 -16.46 -5.94 -7.67
N PHE A 109 -16.43 -6.36 -6.41
CA PHE A 109 -16.94 -7.68 -6.06
C PHE A 109 -18.41 -7.70 -6.48
N GLU A 110 -18.74 -8.45 -7.54
CA GLU A 110 -20.13 -8.84 -7.78
C GLU A 110 -20.51 -9.78 -6.63
N LYS A 111 -21.66 -9.47 -6.01
CA LYS A 111 -22.24 -10.23 -4.92
C LYS A 111 -22.60 -11.64 -5.35
#